data_AF-A0A2H0DSE4-F1
#
_entry.id   AF-A0A2H0DSE4-F1
#
_cell.length_a   1.000
_cell.length_b   1.000
_cell.length_c   1.000
_cell.angle_alpha   90.00
_cell.angle_beta   90.00
_cell.angle_gamma   90.00
#
_symmetry.space_group_name_H-M   'P 1'
#
loop_
_entity.id
_entity.type
_entity.pdbx_description
1 polymer ?
#
loop_
_entity_poly.entity_id
_entity_poly.type
_entity_poly.pdbx_seq_one_letter_code
_entity_poly.pdbx_strand_id
1 'polypeptide(L)' 'EHNLDVVKTADWIVDLGPEGGDGGGTVVAEGTPRMIAVHPTSYTGKYLKPLLRISLDKE' A
#
# COMPACT_ATOMS: atom_id res chain seq x y z
N GLU A 1 -2.47 12.41 9.57
CA GLU A 1 -3.10 12.61 8.24
C GLU A 1 -2.43 11.69 7.23
N HIS A 2 -3.18 11.11 6.30
CA HIS A 2 -2.73 10.02 5.41
C HIS A 2 -2.27 10.55 4.05
N ASN A 3 -1.15 11.28 4.01
CA ASN A 3 -0.65 11.91 2.79
C ASN A 3 0.07 10.92 1.86
N LEU A 4 -0.55 10.58 0.73
CA LEU A 4 0.01 9.63 -0.23
C LEU A 4 1.27 10.12 -0.96
N ASP A 5 1.50 11.43 -1.04
CA ASP A 5 2.75 11.97 -1.60
C ASP A 5 3.95 11.69 -0.70
N VAL A 6 3.74 11.56 0.61
CA VAL A 6 4.77 11.13 1.56
C VAL A 6 4.93 9.61 1.51
N VAL A 7 3.83 8.87 1.46
CA VAL A 7 3.85 7.39 1.45
C VAL A 7 4.56 6.85 0.20
N LYS A 8 4.34 7.45 -0.98
CA LYS A 8 4.95 6.97 -2.23
C LYS A 8 6.48 7.13 -2.28
N THR A 9 7.04 7.99 -1.44
CA THR A 9 8.50 8.25 -1.39
C THR A 9 9.20 7.50 -0.26
N ALA A 10 8.48 6.72 0.54
CA ALA A 10 9.07 5.94 1.62
C ALA A 10 9.93 4.78 1.09
N ASP A 11 11.00 4.44 1.81
CA ASP A 11 11.79 3.24 1.50
C ASP A 11 11.01 1.95 1.83
N TRP A 12 10.21 2.00 2.89
CA TRP A 12 9.42 0.88 3.39
C TRP A 12 8.08 1.34 3.96
N ILE A 13 7.05 0.52 3.76
CA ILE A 13 5.69 0.73 4.24
C ILE A 13 5.26 -0.54 5.00
N VAL A 14 4.60 -0.33 6.13
CA VAL A 14 3.84 -1.38 6.84
C VAL A 14 2.36 -0.98 6.75
N ASP A 15 1.56 -1.80 6.06
CA ASP A 15 0.13 -1.57 5.87
C ASP A 15 -0.66 -2.33 6.94
N LEU A 16 -1.46 -1.59 7.71
CA LEU A 16 -2.22 -2.11 8.84
C LEU A 16 -3.71 -2.13 8.53
N GLY A 17 -4.41 -3.16 9.00
CA GLY A 17 -5.84 -3.31 8.76
C GLY A 17 -6.29 -4.75 8.97
N PRO A 18 -7.25 -5.25 8.15
CA PRO A 18 -7.86 -4.59 6.99
C PRO A 18 -8.74 -3.39 7.37
N GLU A 19 -9.37 -3.40 8.54
CA GLU A 19 -10.28 -2.33 8.97
C GLU A 19 -9.69 -1.53 10.15
N GLY A 20 -10.45 -0.54 10.63
CA GLY A 20 -10.15 0.16 11.89
C GLY A 20 -10.78 -0.52 13.12
N GLY A 21 -10.28 -0.21 14.31
CA GLY A 21 -10.82 -0.73 15.57
C GLY A 21 -10.64 -2.24 15.71
N ASP A 22 -11.70 -2.95 16.13
CA ASP A 22 -11.69 -4.40 16.38
C ASP A 22 -11.37 -5.25 15.13
N GLY A 23 -11.61 -4.70 13.93
CA GLY A 23 -11.28 -5.34 12.65
C GLY A 23 -9.87 -5.03 12.13
N GLY A 24 -9.06 -4.30 12.91
CA GLY A 24 -7.70 -3.91 12.55
C GLY A 24 -6.61 -4.68 13.28
N GLY A 25 -5.44 -4.05 13.44
CA GLY A 25 -4.34 -4.58 14.23
C GLY A 25 -3.51 -5.70 13.57
N THR A 26 -3.80 -6.03 12.31
CA THR A 26 -3.03 -7.01 11.54
C THR A 26 -2.12 -6.32 10.53
N VAL A 27 -0.91 -6.83 10.35
CA VAL A 27 -0.05 -6.45 9.22
C VAL A 27 -0.59 -7.12 7.97
N VAL A 28 -1.20 -6.35 7.09
CA VAL A 28 -1.80 -6.83 5.83
C VAL A 28 -0.73 -7.02 4.77
N ALA A 29 0.24 -6.12 4.72
CA ALA A 29 1.37 -6.16 3.81
C ALA A 29 2.53 -5.33 4.37
N GLU A 30 3.76 -5.71 4.03
CA GLU A 30 4.95 -4.89 4.28
C GLU A 30 5.89 -4.96 3.08
N GLY A 31 6.56 -3.85 2.79
CA GLY A 31 7.42 -3.78 1.61
C GLY A 31 7.70 -2.37 1.12
N THR A 32 8.38 -2.31 -0.02
CA THR A 32 8.54 -1.05 -0.76
C THR A 32 7.18 -0.53 -1.25
N PRO A 33 7.05 0.78 -1.57
CA PRO A 33 5.84 1.34 -2.16
C PRO A 33 5.29 0.57 -3.36
N ARG A 34 6.16 0.03 -4.22
CA ARG A 34 5.75 -0.77 -5.38
C ARG A 34 5.15 -2.11 -4.98
N MET A 35 5.72 -2.77 -3.96
CA MET A 35 5.20 -4.05 -3.44
C MET A 35 3.81 -3.86 -2.84
N ILE A 36 3.63 -2.82 -2.01
CA ILE A 36 2.32 -2.50 -1.43
C ILE A 36 1.29 -2.18 -2.53
N ALA A 37 1.68 -1.38 -3.53
CA ALA A 37 0.81 -0.99 -4.64
C ALA A 37 0.26 -2.16 -5.48
N VAL A 38 0.93 -3.31 -5.49
CA VAL A 38 0.47 -4.51 -6.20
C VAL A 38 -0.11 -5.58 -5.28
N HIS A 39 -0.10 -5.36 -3.95
CA HIS A 39 -0.62 -6.33 -2.99
C HIS A 39 -2.15 -6.41 -3.07
N PRO A 40 -2.74 -7.58 -3.33
CA PRO A 40 -4.16 -7.70 -3.68
C PRO A 40 -5.13 -7.31 -2.56
N THR A 41 -4.71 -7.42 -1.31
CA THR A 41 -5.53 -7.14 -0.12
C THR A 41 -5.21 -5.79 0.55
N SER A 42 -4.24 -5.03 0.04
CA SER A 42 -3.84 -3.76 0.64
C SER A 42 -4.75 -2.62 0.17
N TYR A 43 -5.50 -2.02 1.09
CA TYR A 43 -6.27 -0.82 0.79
C TYR A 43 -5.35 0.34 0.44
N THR A 44 -4.25 0.53 1.16
CA THR A 44 -3.23 1.53 0.84
C THR A 44 -2.69 1.33 -0.57
N GLY A 45 -2.39 0.09 -0.94
CA GLY A 45 -1.89 -0.30 -2.25
C GLY A 45 -2.80 0.11 -3.40
N LYS A 46 -4.11 -0.07 -3.23
CA LYS A 46 -5.14 0.35 -4.22
C LYS A 46 -5.03 1.84 -4.58
N TYR A 47 -4.75 2.70 -3.60
CA TYR A 47 -4.62 4.15 -3.83
C TYR A 47 -3.20 4.57 -4.22
N LEU A 48 -2.19 3.80 -3.81
CA LEU A 48 -0.79 4.08 -4.12
C LEU A 48 -0.44 3.73 -5.58
N LYS A 49 -1.06 2.69 -6.13
CA LYS A 49 -0.84 2.19 -7.49
C LYS A 49 -0.93 3.25 -8.60
N PRO A 50 -1.98 4.08 -8.71
CA PRO A 50 -2.05 5.11 -9.75
C PRO A 50 -0.97 6.19 -9.62
N LEU A 51 -0.48 6.46 -8.40
CA LEU A 51 0.54 7.48 -8.15
C LEU A 51 1.94 7.04 -8.56
N LEU A 52 2.21 5.73 -8.49
CA LEU A 52 3.51 5.15 -8.86
C LEU A 52 3.65 4.87 -10.36
N ARG A 53 2.59 5.12 -11.16
CA ARG A 53 2.56 4.87 -12.62
C ARG A 53 3.12 3.49 -12.99
N ILE A 54 2.79 2.48 -12.19
CA ILE A 54 3.25 1.11 -12.45
C ILE A 54 2.44 0.59 -13.64
N SER A 55 3.08 0.53 -14.82
CA SER A 55 2.58 -0.28 -15.93
C SER A 55 2.65 -1.75 -15.51
N LEU A 56 1.52 -2.44 -15.61
CA LEU A 56 1.51 -3.90 -15.58
C LEU A 56 1.93 -4.37 -16.97
N ASP A 57 3.22 -4.27 -17.27
CA ASP A 57 3.77 -4.98 -18.41
C ASP A 57 3.69 -6.46 -18.06
N LYS A 58 2.69 -7.12 -18.65
CA LYS A 58 2.51 -8.56 -18.55
C LYS A 58 3.47 -9.21 -19.54
N GLU A 59 4.37 -10.06 -19.05
CA GLU A 59 4.88 -11.19 -19.85
C GLU A 59 3.74 -12.16 -20.18
#